data_AF-A0A2N4XRC0-F1
#
_entry.id   AF-A0A2N4XRC0-F1
#
_cell.length_a   1.000
_cell.length_b   1.000
_cell.length_c   1.000
_cell.angle_alpha   90.00
_cell.angle_beta   90.00
_cell.angle_gamma   90.00
#
_symmetry.space_group_name_H-M   'P 1'
#
loop_
_entity.id
_entity.type
_entity.pdbx_description
1 polymer ?
#
loop_
_entity_poly.entity_id
_entity_poly.type
_entity_poly.pdbx_seq_one_letter_code
_entity_poly.pdbx_strand_id
1 'polypeptide(L)'
;MFEEIRSARYPTCPPRLKSLYVFDDYALVERALREWFQNERKVVRECRLLVGAVTHKADTAWLNAHPAQWAQFAERYWVGEMTDNPFPEVLVHGALYFPEWESFGDA
;
A
#
# COMPACT_ATOMS: atom_id res chain seq x y z
N MET A 1 7.04 13.35 9.52
CA MET A 1 5.66 13.88 9.33
C MET A 1 4.59 12.81 9.15
N PHE A 2 4.48 12.07 8.02
CA PHE A 2 3.40 11.09 7.84
C PHE A 2 3.35 10.02 8.95
N GLU A 3 4.50 9.46 9.33
CA GLU A 3 4.59 8.46 10.41
C GLU A 3 4.38 9.07 11.81
N GLU A 4 4.75 10.34 12.02
CA GLU A 4 4.46 11.06 13.27
C GLU A 4 2.95 11.23 13.46
N ILE A 5 2.24 11.66 12.41
CA ILE A 5 0.79 11.81 12.41
C ILE A 5 0.10 10.45 12.60
N ARG A 6 0.58 9.40 11.92
CA ARG A 6 0.08 8.04 12.13
C ARG A 6 0.19 7.64 13.60
N SER A 7 1.39 7.72 14.18
CA SER A 7 1.62 7.25 15.54
C SER A 7 0.86 8.07 16.59
N ALA A 8 0.67 9.37 16.36
CA ALA A 8 -0.08 10.24 17.27
C ALA A 8 -1.61 10.12 17.14
N ARG A 9 -2.16 9.96 15.93
CA ARG A 9 -3.60 10.08 15.65
C ARG A 9 -4.27 8.83 15.11
N TYR A 10 -3.51 7.96 14.44
CA TYR A 10 -3.99 6.72 13.82
C TYR A 10 -3.16 5.52 14.28
N PRO A 11 -2.98 5.29 15.60
CA PRO A 11 -2.06 4.29 16.12
C PRO A 11 -2.46 2.85 15.73
N THR A 12 -3.72 2.62 15.39
CA THR A 12 -4.25 1.34 14.92
C THR A 12 -3.94 1.06 13.45
N CYS A 13 -3.54 2.07 12.66
CA CYS A 13 -3.10 1.87 11.29
C CYS A 13 -1.66 1.32 11.27
N PRO A 14 -1.31 0.45 10.32
CA PRO A 14 0.02 -0.14 10.23
C PRO A 14 1.08 0.90 9.82
N PRO A 15 2.32 0.82 10.34
CA PRO A 15 3.39 1.74 9.97
C PRO A 15 3.89 1.47 8.55
N ARG A 16 4.09 2.52 7.75
CA ARG A 16 4.56 2.37 6.35
C ARG A 16 5.91 1.63 6.25
N LEU A 17 6.86 1.97 7.13
CA LEU A 17 8.23 1.44 7.07
C LEU A 17 8.36 -0.05 7.43
N LYS A 18 7.30 -0.68 7.97
CA LYS A 18 7.30 -2.10 8.38
C LYS A 18 6.04 -2.83 7.90
N SER A 19 5.46 -2.35 6.81
CA SER A 19 4.31 -2.96 6.16
C SER A 19 4.71 -3.56 4.83
N LEU A 20 3.96 -4.59 4.44
CA LEU A 20 3.91 -5.07 3.07
C LEU A 20 2.93 -4.20 2.29
N TYR A 21 3.20 -3.99 1.01
CA TYR A 21 2.39 -3.19 0.11
C TYR A 21 1.75 -4.13 -0.89
N VAL A 22 0.42 -4.19 -0.89
CA VAL A 22 -0.35 -5.04 -1.81
C VAL A 22 -1.42 -4.22 -2.51
N PHE A 23 -1.96 -4.78 -3.58
CA PHE A 23 -3.12 -4.25 -4.30
C PHE A 23 -4.29 -5.21 -4.13
N ASP A 24 -5.50 -4.67 -4.06
CA ASP A 24 -6.73 -5.45 -3.99
C ASP A 24 -7.47 -5.53 -5.34
N ASP A 25 -6.89 -4.97 -6.40
CA ASP A 25 -7.40 -5.01 -7.77
C ASP A 25 -6.24 -5.27 -8.74
N TYR A 26 -6.42 -6.24 -9.64
CA TYR A 26 -5.44 -6.57 -10.66
C TYR A 26 -5.21 -5.42 -11.66
N ALA A 27 -6.23 -4.63 -11.97
CA ALA A 27 -6.08 -3.46 -12.85
C ALA A 27 -5.13 -2.41 -12.26
N LEU A 28 -5.12 -2.26 -10.92
CA LEU A 28 -4.15 -1.41 -10.22
C LEU A 28 -2.74 -1.97 -10.28
N VAL A 29 -2.58 -3.30 -10.21
CA VAL A 29 -1.28 -3.95 -10.39
C VAL A 29 -0.73 -3.66 -11.78
N GLU A 30 -1.53 -3.86 -12.82
CA GLU A 30 -1.10 -3.58 -14.19
C GLU A 30 -0.72 -2.10 -14.39
N ARG A 31 -1.49 -1.19 -13.78
CA ARG A 31 -1.17 0.23 -13.77
C ARG A 31 0.17 0.49 -13.06
N ALA A 32 0.40 -0.12 -11.91
CA ALA A 32 1.66 0.04 -11.15
C ALA A 32 2.86 -0.49 -11.94
N LEU A 33 2.72 -1.63 -12.62
CA LEU A 33 3.76 -2.16 -13.50
C LEU A 33 4.12 -1.17 -14.61
N ARG A 34 3.12 -0.51 -15.21
CA ARG A 34 3.32 0.50 -16.26
C ARG A 34 3.81 1.85 -15.76
N GLU A 35 3.45 2.27 -14.55
CA GLU A 35 3.76 3.63 -14.06
C GLU A 35 4.98 3.66 -13.15
N TRP A 36 5.17 2.66 -12.29
CA TRP A 36 6.20 2.65 -11.26
C TRP A 36 7.39 1.73 -11.59
N PHE A 37 7.16 0.67 -12.38
CA PHE A 37 8.16 -0.39 -12.61
C PHE A 37 8.52 -0.57 -14.09
N GLN A 38 8.48 0.52 -14.89
CA GLN A 38 8.66 0.49 -16.36
C GLN A 38 9.91 -0.26 -16.85
N ASN A 39 10.97 -0.32 -16.04
CA ASN A 39 12.25 -0.93 -16.40
C ASN A 39 12.60 -2.15 -15.52
N GLU A 40 11.63 -2.69 -14.80
CA GLU A 40 11.86 -3.82 -13.88
C GLU A 40 10.98 -5.01 -14.26
N ARG A 41 11.58 -6.19 -14.36
CA ARG A 41 10.80 -7.44 -14.47
C ARG A 41 10.22 -7.77 -13.10
N LYS A 42 8.93 -7.49 -12.91
CA LYS A 42 8.17 -7.90 -11.73
C LYS A 42 7.31 -9.12 -12.06
N VAL A 43 7.14 -9.99 -11.07
CA VAL A 43 6.23 -11.12 -11.14
C VAL A 43 5.03 -10.79 -10.28
N VAL A 44 3.84 -10.83 -10.88
CA VAL A 44 2.59 -10.65 -10.15
C VAL A 44 2.21 -11.99 -9.52
N ARG A 45 1.92 -11.98 -8.22
CA ARG A 45 1.46 -13.15 -7.46
C ARG A 45 0.24 -12.76 -6.65
N GLU A 46 -0.78 -13.62 -6.67
CA GLU A 46 -1.88 -13.53 -5.72
C GLU A 46 -1.33 -13.81 -4.32
N CYS A 47 -1.75 -12.99 -3.35
CA CYS A 47 -1.54 -13.26 -1.94
C CYS A 47 -2.85 -13.12 -1.18
N ARG A 48 -2.92 -13.77 -0.03
CA ARG A 48 -4.03 -13.71 0.91
C ARG A 48 -3.53 -13.22 2.25
N LEU A 49 -4.35 -12.43 2.92
CA LEU A 49 -4.03 -11.93 4.25
C LEU A 49 -4.37 -13.01 5.28
N LEU A 50 -3.46 -13.27 6.22
CA LEU A 50 -3.79 -14.13 7.36
C LEU A 50 -4.68 -13.39 8.36
N VAL A 51 -5.50 -14.16 9.07
CA VAL A 51 -6.37 -13.65 10.14
C VAL A 51 -5.53 -12.91 11.18
N GLY A 52 -5.97 -11.71 11.57
CA GLY A 52 -5.27 -10.86 12.53
C GLY A 52 -4.26 -9.90 11.91
N ALA A 53 -4.05 -9.93 10.59
CA ALA A 53 -3.30 -8.87 9.91
C ALA A 53 -4.01 -7.52 10.06
N VAL A 54 -3.24 -6.47 10.35
CA VAL A 54 -3.71 -5.09 10.39
C VAL A 54 -3.52 -4.48 9.01
N THR A 55 -4.56 -3.91 8.44
CA THR A 55 -4.50 -3.30 7.11
C THR A 55 -4.89 -1.84 7.12
N HIS A 56 -4.43 -1.12 6.10
CA HIS A 56 -4.88 0.22 5.78
C HIS A 56 -4.87 0.43 4.28
N LYS A 57 -6.03 0.78 3.70
CA LYS A 57 -6.14 1.15 2.29
C LYS A 57 -6.09 2.67 2.18
N ALA A 58 -5.19 3.18 1.35
CA ALA A 58 -5.00 4.62 1.17
C ALA A 58 -4.66 4.96 -0.28
N ASP A 59 -5.00 6.17 -0.68
CA ASP A 59 -4.57 6.70 -1.98
C ASP A 59 -3.12 7.17 -1.92
N THR A 60 -2.27 6.59 -2.77
CA THR A 60 -0.85 6.99 -2.86
C THR A 60 -0.66 8.40 -3.40
N ALA A 61 -1.67 8.97 -4.07
CA ALA A 61 -1.59 10.35 -4.56
C ALA A 61 -1.33 11.37 -3.44
N TRP A 62 -1.81 11.12 -2.22
CA TRP A 62 -1.53 11.99 -1.07
C TRP A 62 -0.06 12.01 -0.66
N LEU A 63 0.76 11.03 -1.08
CA LEU A 63 2.19 11.01 -0.77
C LEU A 63 2.99 12.02 -1.61
N ASN A 64 2.43 12.50 -2.72
CA ASN A 64 3.08 13.46 -3.62
C ASN A 64 2.97 14.93 -3.15
N ALA A 65 2.59 15.17 -1.90
CA ALA A 65 2.39 16.52 -1.39
C ALA A 65 3.69 17.33 -1.27
N HIS A 66 3.58 18.63 -1.50
CA HIS A 66 4.64 19.57 -1.15
C HIS A 66 4.86 19.58 0.38
N PRO A 67 6.09 19.79 0.89
CA PRO A 67 6.37 19.77 2.33
C PRO A 67 5.46 20.65 3.20
N ALA A 68 5.04 21.81 2.67
CA ALA A 68 4.11 22.72 3.33
C ALA A 68 2.70 22.11 3.57
N GLN A 69 2.34 21.06 2.82
CA GLN A 69 1.03 20.39 2.86
C GLN A 69 1.10 19.01 3.53
N TRP A 70 2.29 18.54 3.94
CA TRP A 70 2.46 17.18 4.46
C TRP A 70 1.54 16.86 5.62
N ALA A 71 1.30 17.79 6.53
CA ALA A 71 0.41 17.54 7.66
C ALA A 71 -1.02 17.26 7.19
N GLN A 72 -1.59 18.13 6.36
CA GLN A 72 -2.94 17.94 5.81
C GLN A 72 -3.05 16.65 4.98
N PHE A 73 -2.08 16.38 4.12
CA PHE A 73 -2.12 15.22 3.23
C PHE A 73 -1.91 13.91 4.00
N ALA A 74 -1.12 13.92 5.07
CA ALA A 74 -1.00 12.77 5.97
C ALA A 74 -2.32 12.44 6.66
N GLU A 75 -3.09 13.45 7.11
CA GLU A 75 -4.42 13.21 7.66
C GLU A 75 -5.35 12.52 6.65
N ARG A 76 -5.40 13.04 5.42
CA ARG A 76 -6.22 12.48 4.34
C ARG A 76 -5.81 11.06 3.99
N TYR A 77 -4.50 10.82 3.91
CA TYR A 77 -3.95 9.49 3.68
C TYR A 77 -4.34 8.50 4.79
N TRP A 78 -4.22 8.89 6.06
CA TRP A 78 -4.48 7.99 7.19
C TRP A 78 -5.96 7.80 7.52
N VAL A 79 -6.83 8.75 7.18
CA VAL A 79 -8.27 8.55 7.26
C VAL A 79 -8.82 7.71 6.09
N GLY A 80 -8.00 7.47 5.05
CA GLY A 80 -8.39 6.69 3.87
C GLY A 80 -9.17 7.48 2.83
N GLU A 81 -9.03 8.81 2.81
CA GLU A 81 -9.63 9.66 1.76
C GLU A 81 -9.04 9.29 0.39
N MET A 82 -9.87 9.29 -0.64
CA MET A 82 -9.46 9.02 -2.03
C MET A 82 -9.56 10.31 -2.84
N THR A 83 -8.58 10.58 -3.70
CA THR A 83 -8.65 11.68 -4.66
C THR A 83 -9.60 11.37 -5.81
N ASP A 84 -9.86 12.32 -6.70
CA ASP A 84 -10.73 12.14 -7.87
C ASP A 84 -10.20 11.08 -8.87
N ASN A 85 -8.89 10.85 -8.88
CA ASN A 85 -8.23 9.84 -9.71
C ASN A 85 -7.28 8.99 -8.85
N PRO A 86 -7.84 8.11 -8.00
CA PRO A 86 -7.06 7.49 -6.96
C PRO A 86 -6.08 6.46 -7.52
N PHE A 87 -4.99 6.27 -6.80
CA PHE A 87 -4.11 5.12 -6.97
C PHE A 87 -3.97 4.43 -5.61
N PRO A 88 -4.95 3.58 -5.24
CA PRO A 88 -4.96 2.94 -3.95
C PRO A 88 -3.82 1.93 -3.78
N GLU A 89 -3.28 1.89 -2.58
CA GLU A 89 -2.45 0.80 -2.06
C GLU A 89 -3.08 0.25 -0.78
N VAL A 90 -2.74 -1.00 -0.44
CA VAL A 90 -3.08 -1.60 0.84
C VAL A 90 -1.79 -1.87 1.61
N LEU A 91 -1.63 -1.20 2.73
CA LEU A 91 -0.61 -1.52 3.73
C LEU A 91 -1.07 -2.73 4.53
N VAL A 92 -0.18 -3.69 4.74
CA VAL A 92 -0.43 -4.88 5.55
C VAL A 92 0.68 -5.02 6.59
N HIS A 93 0.31 -4.98 7.87
CA HIS A 93 1.17 -5.38 8.98
C HIS A 93 0.71 -6.73 9.53
N GLY A 94 1.53 -7.74 9.31
CA GLY A 94 1.19 -9.13 9.60
C GLY A 94 1.81 -10.04 8.56
N ALA A 95 1.18 -11.19 8.34
CA ALA A 95 1.67 -12.20 7.42
C ALA A 95 0.76 -12.35 6.19
N LEU A 96 1.40 -12.64 5.06
CA LEU A 96 0.75 -13.00 3.80
C LEU A 96 0.94 -14.49 3.56
N TYR A 97 -0.05 -15.09 2.90
CA TYR A 97 0.03 -16.43 2.35
C TYR A 97 -0.08 -16.35 0.83
N PHE A 98 0.78 -17.07 0.12
CA PHE A 98 0.74 -17.17 -1.33
C PHE A 98 0.22 -18.56 -1.69
N PRO A 99 -1.00 -18.70 -2.24
CA PRO A 99 -1.58 -20.02 -2.53
C PRO A 99 -0.71 -20.88 -3.46
N GLU A 100 -0.04 -20.23 -4.41
CA GLU A 100 0.76 -20.88 -5.44
C GLU A 100 2.27 -20.89 -5.12
N TRP A 101 2.65 -20.79 -3.84
CA TRP A 101 4.06 -20.66 -3.45
C TRP A 101 4.97 -21.79 -3.96
N GLU A 102 4.43 -23.00 -4.15
CA GLU A 102 5.17 -24.17 -4.63
C GLU A 102 5.67 -24.00 -6.07
N SER A 103 4.99 -23.21 -6.90
CA SER A 103 5.35 -22.98 -8.30
C SER A 103 6.38 -21.86 -8.49
N PHE A 104 6.89 -21.26 -7.41
CA PHE A 104 7.76 -20.08 -7.50
C PHE A 104 9.15 -20.40 -8.08
N GLY A 105 9.59 -21.65 -8.00
CA GLY A 105 10.90 -22.09 -8.49
C GLY A 105 10.97 -22.40 -9.99
N ASP A 106 9.82 -22.44 -10.68
CA ASP A 106 9.72 -22.88 -12.08
C ASP A 106 9.76 -21.72 -13.11
N ALA A 107 10.24 -20.53 -12.72
CA ALA A 107 10.13 -19.28 -13.50
C ALA A 107 11.45 -18.60 -13.87
#